data_AF-A0A8D5G0C7-F1
#
_entry.id   AF-A0A8D5G0C7-F1
#
_cell.length_a   1.000
_cell.length_b   1.000
_cell.length_c   1.000
_cell.angle_alpha   90.00
_cell.angle_beta   90.00
_cell.angle_gamma   90.00
#
_symmetry.space_group_name_H-M   'P 1'
#
loop_
_entity.id
_entity.type
_entity.pdbx_description
1 polymer ?
#
loop_
_entity_poly.entity_id
_entity_poly.type
_entity_poly.pdbx_seq_one_letter_code
_entity_poly.pdbx_strand_id
1 'polypeptide(L)'
;MKIQSKAKLLASIFSVTLLVSLSAHADQAGAGDGKVQKVKAKMTERFNEADTNHDGQLTLDEAKSKMPRVAKNFDQIDTDKKGYVTLDQITAFAAEKMQEHDK
;
A
#
# COMPACT_ATOMS: atom_id res chain seq x y z
N MET A 1 -22.72 25.20 -40.45
CA MET A 1 -21.97 24.54 -41.55
C MET A 1 -20.49 24.61 -41.15
N LYS A 2 -19.82 23.48 -40.80
CA LYS A 2 -18.79 22.81 -41.63
C LYS A 2 -17.60 23.78 -41.91
N ILE A 3 -16.30 23.54 -41.69
CA ILE A 3 -15.45 22.34 -41.58
C ILE A 3 -14.12 22.76 -40.87
N GLN A 4 -13.38 21.77 -40.39
CA GLN A 4 -12.04 21.82 -39.78
C GLN A 4 -10.85 22.19 -40.70
N SER A 5 -9.69 22.50 -40.10
CA SER A 5 -8.32 22.15 -40.57
C SER A 5 -7.31 22.46 -39.43
N LYS A 6 -6.71 21.46 -38.76
CA LYS A 6 -5.50 20.68 -39.08
C LYS A 6 -4.16 21.46 -39.05
N ALA A 7 -3.26 20.92 -38.22
CA ALA A 7 -1.78 20.95 -38.29
C ALA A 7 -1.03 22.26 -37.98
N LYS A 8 -0.32 22.26 -36.84
CA LYS A 8 0.94 23.00 -36.63
C LYS A 8 1.99 22.03 -36.08
N LEU A 9 2.76 21.44 -36.98
CA LEU A 9 4.13 20.97 -36.70
C LEU A 9 5.01 22.22 -36.70
N LEU A 10 5.98 22.29 -35.77
CA LEU A 10 7.40 22.54 -36.05
C LEU A 10 8.19 22.80 -34.75
N ALA A 11 9.14 21.89 -34.52
CA ALA A 11 10.49 22.09 -34.00
C ALA A 11 10.71 22.92 -32.72
N SER A 12 11.10 22.24 -31.64
CA SER A 12 12.10 22.78 -30.71
C SER A 12 13.04 21.65 -30.29
N ILE A 13 14.05 21.41 -31.14
CA ILE A 13 15.18 20.54 -30.82
C ILE A 13 16.16 21.43 -30.06
N PHE A 14 16.04 21.48 -28.73
CA PHE A 14 17.04 22.14 -27.92
C PHE A 14 18.21 21.17 -27.75
N SER A 15 19.29 21.51 -28.42
CA SER A 15 20.50 20.72 -28.55
C SER A 15 21.43 20.91 -27.34
N VAL A 16 22.34 19.95 -27.16
CA VAL A 16 23.64 20.05 -26.47
C VAL A 16 23.65 19.88 -24.93
N THR A 17 23.84 18.60 -24.55
CA THR A 17 24.86 18.04 -23.63
C THR A 17 25.43 18.91 -22.49
N LEU A 18 25.30 18.41 -21.25
CA LEU A 18 26.36 18.51 -20.25
C LEU A 18 26.39 17.28 -19.33
N LEU A 19 27.53 16.61 -19.37
CA LEU A 19 27.97 15.52 -18.52
C LEU A 19 28.50 16.13 -17.22
N VAL A 20 28.06 15.65 -16.04
CA VAL A 20 28.82 15.64 -14.75
C VAL A 20 27.86 15.35 -13.57
N SER A 21 28.02 14.18 -12.96
CA SER A 21 28.35 14.02 -11.53
C SER A 21 27.86 12.68 -11.00
N LEU A 22 28.83 11.79 -10.84
CA LEU A 22 28.81 10.71 -9.86
C LEU A 22 28.51 11.31 -8.49
N SER A 23 27.38 10.93 -7.90
CA SER A 23 27.17 11.04 -6.46
C SER A 23 26.52 9.74 -6.01
N ALA A 24 27.40 8.80 -5.67
CA ALA A 24 27.10 7.85 -4.62
C ALA A 24 26.72 8.64 -3.36
N HIS A 25 25.43 8.81 -3.12
CA HIS A 25 24.88 8.82 -1.77
C HIS A 25 24.50 7.36 -1.52
N ALA A 26 25.29 6.55 -0.82
CA ALA A 26 25.44 6.58 0.64
C ALA A 26 24.05 6.72 1.27
N ASP A 27 23.37 5.63 1.63
CA ASP A 27 23.62 4.81 2.82
C ASP A 27 22.26 4.80 3.57
N GLN A 28 22.06 3.78 4.41
CA GLN A 28 20.93 3.64 5.35
C GLN A 28 19.66 2.96 4.85
N ALA A 29 19.60 1.65 5.09
CA ALA A 29 18.45 1.06 5.76
C ALA A 29 18.89 -0.14 6.62
N GLY A 30 19.29 0.19 7.86
CA GLY A 30 18.88 -0.54 9.06
C GLY A 30 19.00 -2.07 9.05
N ALA A 31 20.08 -2.58 9.66
CA ALA A 31 20.07 -3.88 10.31
C ALA A 31 19.19 -3.83 11.58
N GLY A 32 17.88 -3.70 11.37
CA GLY A 32 16.78 -3.69 12.35
C GLY A 32 15.43 -4.06 11.71
N ASP A 33 15.35 -3.99 10.38
CA ASP A 33 14.16 -4.16 9.55
C ASP A 33 13.68 -5.61 9.34
N GLY A 34 14.51 -6.61 9.60
CA GLY A 34 14.21 -7.99 9.21
C GLY A 34 12.98 -8.60 9.89
N LYS A 35 12.60 -8.14 11.09
CA LYS A 35 11.40 -8.63 11.80
C LYS A 35 10.13 -7.91 11.35
N VAL A 36 10.16 -6.58 11.22
CA VAL A 36 9.02 -5.76 10.81
C VAL A 36 8.62 -6.07 9.37
N GLN A 37 9.60 -6.21 8.48
CA GLN A 37 9.33 -6.61 7.09
C GLN A 37 8.72 -8.01 6.98
N LYS A 38 9.18 -8.97 7.80
CA LYS A 38 8.59 -10.32 7.84
C LYS A 38 7.15 -10.33 8.38
N VAL A 39 6.82 -9.47 9.34
CA VAL A 39 5.45 -9.33 9.85
C VAL A 39 4.54 -8.72 8.78
N LYS A 40 5.00 -7.65 8.11
CA LYS A 40 4.27 -7.01 7.02
C LYS A 40 4.01 -7.98 5.87
N ALA A 41 5.03 -8.70 5.42
CA ALA A 41 4.90 -9.69 4.34
C ALA A 41 3.87 -10.79 4.66
N LYS A 42 3.91 -11.36 5.87
CA LYS A 42 2.93 -12.37 6.30
C LYS A 42 1.52 -11.81 6.44
N MET A 43 1.38 -10.54 6.83
CA MET A 43 0.07 -9.90 6.93
C MET A 43 -0.52 -9.63 5.54
N THR A 44 0.31 -9.16 4.61
CA THR A 44 -0.07 -8.96 3.20
C THR A 44 -0.44 -10.27 2.52
N GLU A 45 0.33 -11.35 2.74
CA GLU A 45 -0.01 -12.68 2.22
C GLU A 45 -1.39 -13.13 2.70
N ARG A 46 -1.64 -13.07 4.02
CA ARG A 46 -2.93 -13.42 4.60
C ARG A 46 -4.07 -12.52 4.14
N PHE A 47 -3.79 -11.25 3.93
CA PHE A 47 -4.76 -10.30 3.39
C PHE A 47 -5.16 -10.71 1.97
N ASN A 48 -4.18 -10.97 1.10
CA ASN A 48 -4.42 -11.39 -0.28
C ASN A 48 -5.12 -12.75 -0.36
N GLU A 49 -4.87 -13.66 0.59
CA GLU A 49 -5.59 -14.93 0.69
C GLU A 49 -7.05 -14.77 1.15
N ALA A 50 -7.34 -13.69 1.86
CA ALA A 50 -8.65 -13.39 2.41
C ALA A 50 -9.50 -12.54 1.45
N ASP A 51 -8.89 -11.58 0.77
CA ASP A 51 -9.47 -10.74 -0.29
C ASP A 51 -9.70 -11.60 -1.55
N THR A 52 -10.85 -12.26 -1.62
CA THR A 52 -11.15 -13.26 -2.65
C THR A 52 -11.53 -12.64 -3.99
N ASN A 53 -12.09 -11.43 -3.95
CA ASN A 53 -12.44 -10.64 -5.12
C ASN A 53 -11.29 -9.73 -5.60
N HIS A 54 -10.19 -9.67 -4.84
CA HIS A 54 -8.97 -8.91 -5.14
C HIS A 54 -9.24 -7.41 -5.37
N ASP A 55 -10.12 -6.82 -4.56
CA ASP A 55 -10.47 -5.41 -4.64
C ASP A 55 -9.65 -4.53 -3.68
N GLY A 56 -8.71 -5.13 -2.94
CA GLY A 56 -7.86 -4.44 -1.97
C GLY A 56 -8.57 -4.14 -0.66
N GLN A 57 -9.75 -4.72 -0.43
CA GLN A 57 -10.56 -4.56 0.76
C GLN A 57 -10.96 -5.93 1.31
N LEU A 58 -11.24 -5.97 2.61
CA LEU A 58 -11.71 -7.16 3.29
C LEU A 58 -13.08 -6.89 3.88
N THR A 59 -14.08 -7.62 3.40
CA THR A 59 -15.39 -7.64 4.05
C THR A 59 -15.36 -8.45 5.33
N LEU A 60 -16.37 -8.30 6.18
CA LEU A 60 -16.48 -9.06 7.43
C LEU A 60 -16.48 -10.57 7.18
N ASP A 61 -17.14 -11.05 6.13
CA ASP A 61 -17.27 -12.50 5.86
C ASP A 61 -15.98 -13.11 5.30
N GLU A 62 -15.25 -12.36 4.48
CA GLU A 62 -13.91 -12.73 4.03
C GLU A 62 -12.92 -12.74 5.20
N ALA A 63 -12.97 -11.71 6.06
CA ALA A 63 -12.18 -11.64 7.27
C ALA A 63 -12.48 -12.82 8.22
N LYS A 64 -13.74 -13.23 8.39
CA LYS A 64 -14.10 -14.39 9.24
C LYS A 64 -13.47 -15.68 8.72
N SER A 65 -13.37 -15.85 7.42
CA SER A 65 -12.91 -17.09 6.79
C SER A 65 -11.39 -17.29 6.91
N LYS A 66 -10.61 -16.21 6.76
CA LYS A 66 -9.14 -16.30 6.65
C LYS A 66 -8.38 -15.48 7.70
N MET A 67 -9.03 -14.49 8.32
CA MET A 67 -8.42 -13.58 9.31
C MET A 67 -9.31 -13.39 10.56
N PRO A 68 -9.52 -14.44 11.39
CA PRO A 68 -10.45 -14.38 12.52
C PRO A 68 -10.13 -13.29 13.56
N ARG A 69 -8.85 -12.89 13.67
CA ARG A 69 -8.44 -11.75 14.52
C ARG A 69 -8.91 -10.40 13.98
N VAL A 70 -8.92 -10.22 12.67
CA VAL A 70 -9.46 -9.03 12.01
C VAL A 70 -10.97 -9.04 12.16
N ALA A 71 -11.63 -10.17 11.88
CA ALA A 71 -13.09 -10.30 12.04
C ALA A 71 -13.58 -9.98 13.45
N LYS A 72 -12.87 -10.45 14.49
CA LYS A 72 -13.22 -10.16 15.90
C LYS A 72 -13.14 -8.66 16.24
N ASN A 73 -12.23 -7.93 15.58
CA ASN A 73 -12.02 -6.51 15.81
C ASN A 73 -12.51 -5.67 14.63
N PHE A 74 -13.36 -6.22 13.76
CA PHE A 74 -13.71 -5.59 12.50
C PHE A 74 -14.35 -4.22 12.73
N ASP A 75 -15.33 -4.14 13.63
CA ASP A 75 -15.98 -2.89 14.00
C ASP A 75 -15.02 -1.87 14.65
N GLN A 76 -13.91 -2.32 15.23
CA GLN A 76 -12.88 -1.42 15.77
C GLN A 76 -11.92 -0.93 14.68
N ILE A 77 -11.74 -1.70 13.61
CA ILE A 77 -10.86 -1.36 12.48
C ILE A 77 -11.61 -0.48 11.47
N ASP A 78 -12.86 -0.85 11.14
CA ASP A 78 -13.79 -0.10 10.27
C ASP A 78 -14.48 1.04 11.05
N THR A 79 -13.69 2.00 11.51
CA THR A 79 -14.18 3.16 12.27
C THR A 79 -15.18 4.01 11.49
N ASP A 80 -15.05 4.03 10.16
CA ASP A 80 -15.94 4.74 9.24
C ASP A 80 -17.24 3.95 8.93
N LYS A 81 -17.34 2.69 9.37
CA LYS A 81 -18.48 1.78 9.10
C LYS A 81 -18.79 1.62 7.62
N LYS A 82 -17.76 1.49 6.79
CA LYS A 82 -17.87 1.29 5.35
C LYS A 82 -18.31 -0.13 4.98
N GLY A 83 -18.24 -1.07 5.92
CA GLY A 83 -18.52 -2.49 5.71
C GLY A 83 -17.32 -3.27 5.18
N TYR A 84 -16.14 -2.65 5.14
CA TYR A 84 -14.89 -3.26 4.71
C TYR A 84 -13.70 -2.63 5.43
N VAL A 85 -12.58 -3.35 5.48
CA VAL A 85 -11.31 -2.87 6.03
C VAL A 85 -10.17 -3.06 5.04
N THR A 86 -9.22 -2.14 5.01
CA THR A 86 -8.05 -2.24 4.12
C THR A 86 -6.84 -2.82 4.86
N LEU A 87 -5.84 -3.27 4.10
CA LEU A 87 -4.57 -3.74 4.64
C LEU A 87 -3.91 -2.70 5.56
N ASP A 88 -3.99 -1.42 5.21
CA ASP A 88 -3.40 -0.34 6.00
C ASP A 88 -4.10 -0.18 7.36
N GLN A 89 -5.44 -0.24 7.38
CA GLN A 89 -6.21 -0.18 8.63
C GLN A 89 -5.91 -1.39 9.53
N ILE A 90 -5.82 -2.59 8.94
CA ILE A 90 -5.47 -3.82 9.66
C ILE A 90 -4.04 -3.72 10.22
N THR A 91 -3.09 -3.19 9.44
CA THR A 91 -1.69 -3.05 9.87
C THR A 91 -1.55 -2.03 10.99
N ALA A 92 -2.24 -0.90 10.88
CA ALA A 92 -2.28 0.12 11.92
C ALA A 92 -2.83 -0.45 13.24
N PHE A 93 -3.95 -1.16 13.18
CA PHE A 93 -4.54 -1.81 14.35
C PHE A 93 -3.63 -2.88 14.96
N ALA A 94 -2.96 -3.68 14.13
CA ALA A 94 -2.00 -4.69 14.59
C ALA A 94 -0.79 -4.04 15.28
N ALA A 95 -0.26 -2.94 14.73
CA ALA A 95 0.85 -2.20 15.32
C ALA A 95 0.47 -1.57 16.66
N GLU A 96 -0.75 -1.04 16.79
CA GLU A 96 -1.28 -0.51 18.06
C GLU A 96 -1.38 -1.61 19.11
N LYS A 97 -1.96 -2.76 18.76
CA LYS A 97 -2.13 -3.90 19.68
C LYS A 97 -0.81 -4.54 20.11
N MET A 98 0.23 -4.46 19.28
CA MET A 98 1.57 -4.93 19.66
C MET A 98 2.21 -4.05 20.73
N GLN A 99 1.94 -2.74 20.75
CA GLN A 99 2.48 -1.82 21.77
C GLN A 99 1.82 -2.00 23.13
N GLU A 100 0.59 -2.49 23.16
CA GLU A 100 -0.19 -2.70 24.40
C GLU A 100 0.28 -3.93 25.21
N HIS A 101 0.99 -4.87 24.58
CA HIS A 101 1.39 -6.14 25.21
C HIS A 101 2.85 -6.17 25.72
N ASP A 102 3.59 -5.07 25.61
CA ASP A 102 5.01 -4.95 26.04
C ASP A 102 5.17 -4.12 27.34
N LYS A 103 4.12 -4.06 28.17
CA LYS A 103 4.08 -3.30 29.43
C LYS A 103 3.76 -4.20 30.60
#